data_AF-A0A3Q0IYA5-F1
#
_entry.id   AF-A0A3Q0IYA5-F1
#
_cell.length_a   1.000
_cell.length_b   1.000
_cell.length_c   1.000
_cell.angle_alpha   90.00
_cell.angle_beta   90.00
_cell.angle_gamma   90.00
#
_symmetry.space_group_name_H-M   'P 1'
#
loop_
_entity.id
_entity.type
_entity.pdbx_description
1 polymer ?
#
loop_
_entity_poly.entity_id
_entity_poly.type
_entity_poly.pdbx_seq_one_letter_code
_entity_poly.pdbx_strand_id
1 'polypeptide(L)' 'MFVISTQQFEALLGAAFLSRPGLRLIDLGAGDGATTRKMAPFFERIYATEISRPMKWILDKSGYT' A
#
# COMPACT_ATOMS: atom_id res chain seq x y z
N MET A 1 -0.17 1.27 -13.05
CA MET A 1 -1.00 2.50 -13.14
C MET A 1 -0.40 3.55 -12.22
N PHE A 2 -0.31 4.83 -12.61
CA PHE A 2 0.14 5.90 -11.72
C PHE A 2 -1.08 6.64 -11.17
N VAL A 3 -1.42 6.40 -9.90
CA VAL A 3 -2.60 6.96 -9.24
C VAL A 3 -2.23 8.11 -8.31
N ILE A 4 -1.20 7.92 -7.47
CA ILE A 4 -0.75 8.89 -6.47
C ILE A 4 0.74 8.74 -6.18
N SER A 5 1.43 9.82 -5.82
CA SER A 5 2.79 9.78 -5.30
C SER A 5 2.84 9.55 -3.79
N THR A 6 3.99 9.16 -3.25
CA THR A 6 4.21 9.04 -1.80
C THR A 6 3.97 10.38 -1.09
N GLN A 7 4.41 11.50 -1.67
CA GLN A 7 4.23 12.84 -1.10
C GLN A 7 2.76 13.29 -1.11
N GLN A 8 2.02 12.98 -2.17
CA GLN A 8 0.59 13.28 -2.23
C GLN A 8 -0.20 12.47 -1.20
N PHE A 9 0.17 11.20 -1.01
CA PHE A 9 -0.44 10.34 0.00
C PHE A 9 -0.13 10.81 1.43
N GLU A 10 1.12 11.24 1.68
CA GLU A 10 1.53 11.85 2.95
C GLU A 10 0.71 13.11 3.27
N ALA A 11 0.57 14.01 2.29
CA ALA A 11 -0.22 15.23 2.44
C ALA A 11 -1.70 14.95 2.73
N LEU A 12 -2.25 13.88 2.15
CA LEU A 12 -3.64 13.47 2.36
C LEU A 12 -3.90 12.94 3.79
N LEU A 13 -2.99 12.13 4.32
CA LEU A 13 -3.12 11.57 5.68
C LEU A 13 -2.80 12.59 6.77
N GLY A 14 -1.84 13.47 6.49
CA GLY A 14 -1.36 14.48 7.43
C GLY A 14 -0.43 13.92 8.50
N ALA A 15 0.49 14.78 8.97
CA ALA A 15 1.56 14.40 9.91
C ALA A 15 1.03 13.84 11.24
N ALA A 16 -0.11 14.35 11.74
CA ALA A 16 -0.70 13.89 13.00
C ALA A 16 -1.24 12.45 12.92
N PHE A 17 -1.69 12.01 11.76
CA PHE A 17 -2.11 10.61 11.57
C PHE A 17 -0.88 9.70 11.46
N LEU A 18 0.11 10.13 10.69
CA LEU A 18 1.33 9.35 10.41
C LEU A 18 2.27 9.20 11.60
N SER A 19 2.17 10.05 12.62
CA SER A 19 2.93 9.92 13.87
C SER A 19 2.40 8.84 14.81
N ARG A 20 1.25 8.24 14.50
CA ARG A 20 0.65 7.18 15.34
C ARG A 20 1.46 5.89 15.15
N PRO A 21 1.80 5.18 16.23
CA PRO A 21 2.43 3.87 16.12
C PRO A 21 1.43 2.82 15.64
N GLY A 22 1.93 1.71 15.07
CA GLY A 22 1.10 0.54 14.76
C GLY A 22 0.17 0.72 13.56
N LEU A 23 0.47 1.63 12.63
CA LEU A 23 -0.38 1.84 11.45
C LEU A 23 -0.41 0.59 10.56
N ARG A 24 -1.63 0.19 10.18
CA ARG A 24 -1.88 -0.96 9.31
C ARG A 24 -2.74 -0.55 8.12
N LEU A 25 -2.44 -1.10 6.96
CA LEU A 25 -3.15 -0.85 5.71
C LEU A 25 -3.81 -2.13 5.18
N ILE A 26 -5.02 -2.00 4.64
CA ILE A 26 -5.63 -2.97 3.74
C ILE A 26 -5.84 -2.30 2.38
N ASP A 27 -5.26 -2.87 1.34
CA ASP A 27 -5.36 -2.42 -0.05
C ASP A 27 -6.26 -3.39 -0.83
N LEU A 28 -7.38 -2.88 -1.35
CA LEU A 28 -8.42 -3.68 -1.99
C LEU A 28 -8.33 -3.51 -3.51
N GLY A 29 -7.99 -4.58 -4.22
CA GLY A 29 -7.70 -4.50 -5.66
C GLY A 29 -6.34 -3.87 -5.94
N ALA A 30 -5.31 -4.37 -5.27
CA ALA A 30 -3.96 -3.81 -5.31
C ALA A 30 -3.27 -3.92 -6.69
N GLY A 31 -3.82 -4.73 -7.60
CA GLY A 31 -3.24 -4.99 -8.91
C GLY A 31 -1.80 -5.51 -8.78
N ASP A 32 -0.88 -4.86 -9.48
CA ASP A 32 0.56 -5.17 -9.44
C ASP A 32 1.31 -4.58 -8.22
N GLY A 33 0.57 -3.96 -7.30
CA GLY A 33 1.09 -3.33 -6.09
C GLY A 33 1.83 -2.02 -6.33
N ALA A 34 1.76 -1.42 -7.53
CA ALA A 34 2.46 -0.17 -7.82
C ALA A 34 2.01 0.99 -6.92
N THR A 35 0.71 1.11 -6.69
CA THR A 35 0.14 2.10 -5.76
C THR A 35 0.42 1.72 -4.30
N THR A 36 0.30 0.44 -3.95
CA THR A 36 0.63 -0.08 -2.61
C THR A 36 2.05 0.31 -2.18
N ARG A 37 3.03 0.21 -3.09
CA ARG A 37 4.43 0.62 -2.84
C ARG A 37 4.58 2.10 -2.48
N LYS A 38 3.68 2.97 -2.95
CA LYS A 38 3.72 4.41 -2.62
C LYS A 38 3.24 4.69 -1.20
N MET A 39 2.32 3.87 -0.71
CA MET A 39 1.75 3.93 0.63
C MET A 39 2.60 3.18 1.67
N ALA A 40 3.36 2.17 1.23
CA ALA A 40 4.10 1.26 2.10
C ALA A 40 5.00 1.90 3.18
N PRO A 41 5.71 3.02 2.93
CA PRO A 41 6.58 3.63 3.94
C PRO A 41 5.88 4.08 5.23
N PHE A 42 4.54 4.20 5.21
CA PHE A 42 3.75 4.74 6.32
C PHE A 42 3.11 3.69 7.22
N PHE A 43 3.22 2.40 6.89
CA PHE A 43 2.51 1.33 7.58
C PHE A 43 3.45 0.21 8.00
N GLU A 44 3.27 -0.29 9.22
CA GLU A 44 4.03 -1.43 9.74
C GLU A 44 3.57 -2.76 9.14
N ARG A 45 2.28 -2.84 8.77
CA ARG A 45 1.72 -4.04 8.14
C ARG A 45 0.73 -3.68 7.05
N ILE A 46 0.87 -4.36 5.93
CA ILE A 46 0.08 -4.13 4.72
C ILE A 46 -0.52 -5.46 4.28
N TYR A 47 -1.83 -5.44 4.08
CA TYR A 47 -2.58 -6.54 3.47
C TYR A 47 -3.04 -6.11 2.10
N ALA A 48 -2.91 -6.97 1.10
CA ALA A 48 -3.31 -6.67 -0.26
C ALA A 48 -4.24 -7.75 -0.80
N THR A 49 -5.35 -7.36 -1.42
CA THR A 49 -6.24 -8.31 -2.10
C THR A 49 -6.23 -8.06 -3.59
N GLU A 50 -6.27 -9.13 -4.37
CA GLU A 50 -6.34 -9.07 -5.83
C GLU A 50 -6.97 -10.37 -6.36
N ILE A 51 -7.80 -10.27 -7.39
CA ILE A 51 -8.48 -11.42 -8.00
C ILE A 51 -7.59 -12.09 -9.06
N SER A 52 -6.79 -11.30 -9.77
CA SER A 52 -5.91 -11.77 -10.84
C SER A 52 -4.76 -12.63 -10.29
N ARG A 53 -4.71 -13.89 -10.69
CA ARG A 53 -3.67 -14.85 -10.22
C ARG A 53 -2.23 -14.41 -10.54
N PRO A 54 -1.92 -13.88 -11.74
CA PRO A 54 -0.60 -13.33 -12.01
C PRO A 54 -0.25 -12.14 -11.11
N MET A 55 -1.21 -11.27 -10.81
CA MET A 55 -0.99 -10.10 -9.96
C MET A 55 -0.78 -10.47 -8.50
N LYS A 56 -1.54 -11.44 -7.98
CA LYS A 56 -1.26 -12.03 -6.66
C LYS A 56 0.18 -12.53 -6.53
N TRP A 57 0.70 -13.22 -7.54
CA TRP A 57 2.09 -13.68 -7.53
C TRP A 57 3.09 -12.51 -7.44
N ILE A 58 2.81 -11.38 -8.11
CA ILE A 58 3.64 -10.16 -8.01
C ILE A 58 3.58 -9.58 -6.59
N LEU A 59 2.39 -9.56 -5.97
CA LEU A 59 2.19 -9.07 -4.61
C LEU A 59 2.92 -9.95 -3.59
N ASP A 60 2.80 -11.27 -3.71
CA ASP A 60 3.50 -12.25 -2.86
C ASP A 60 5.02 -12.07 -2.97
N LYS A 61 5.54 -11.89 -4.20
CA LYS A 61 6.97 -11.63 -4.45
C LYS A 61 7.44 -10.28 -3.89
N SER A 62 6.52 -9.33 -3.73
CA SER A 62 6.79 -8.02 -3.14
C SER A 62 6.66 -8.01 -1.61
N GLY A 63 6.32 -9.14 -0.99
CA GLY A 63 6.22 -9.30 0.46
C GLY A 63 4.88 -8.85 1.05
N TYR A 64 3.84 -8.66 0.23
CA TYR A 64 2.51 -8.38 0.73
C TYR A 64 1.79 -9.67 1.15
N THR A 65 0.93 -9.56 2.17
CA THR A 65 0.11 -10.66 2.69
C THR A 65 -1.33 -10.56 2.18
#